data_AF-A0A423UC18-F1
#
_entry.id   AF-A0A423UC18-F1
#
_cell.length_a   1.000
_cell.length_b   1.000
_cell.length_c   1.000
_cell.angle_alpha   90.00
_cell.angle_beta   90.00
_cell.angle_gamma   90.00
#
_symmetry.space_group_name_H-M   'P 1'
#
loop_
_entity.id
_entity.type
_entity.pdbx_description
1 polymer ?
#
loop_
_entity_poly.entity_id
_entity_poly.type
_entity_poly.pdbx_seq_one_letter_code
_entity_poly.pdbx_strand_id
1 'polypeptide(L)'
;MTGIADDGSAFLTMSRRGLLSKNRALAALDGKLAPGVVAVTDKATAYPGATEALGVALTRTEADDHAINRVNTLHSLFHGFLSGFRGVSTKRLDEYLAWFLWRRTYAQDREDIAVRQVNVTTCDDTVRDWAHVMPPYMDYWGVTI
;
A
#
# COMPACT_ATOMS: atom_id res chain seq x y z
N MET A 1 -8.83 4.00 1.25
CA MET A 1 -8.27 3.71 2.59
C MET A 1 -6.77 3.47 2.45
N THR A 2 -5.97 4.06 3.32
CA THR A 2 -4.51 3.93 3.32
C THR A 2 -4.01 3.74 4.73
N GLY A 3 -2.90 3.04 4.90
CA GLY A 3 -2.22 2.91 6.18
C GLY A 3 -0.74 2.63 5.99
N ILE A 4 0.03 2.92 7.04
CA ILE A 4 1.47 2.67 7.12
C ILE A 4 1.78 2.07 8.48
N ALA A 5 2.56 1.00 8.51
CA ALA A 5 3.04 0.37 9.72
C ALA A 5 4.43 0.90 10.10
N ASP A 6 4.93 0.49 11.26
CA ASP A 6 6.17 1.02 11.83
C ASP A 6 7.42 0.64 11.06
N ASP A 7 7.45 -0.56 10.52
CA ASP A 7 8.47 -1.07 9.59
C ASP A 7 8.49 -0.33 8.23
N GLY A 8 7.53 0.57 8.01
CA GLY A 8 7.40 1.34 6.79
C GLY A 8 6.62 0.63 5.70
N SER A 9 6.14 -0.61 5.92
CA SER A 9 5.17 -1.27 5.05
C SER A 9 3.89 -0.44 4.98
N ALA A 10 3.27 -0.41 3.81
CA ALA A 10 2.09 0.41 3.56
C ALA A 10 1.05 -0.36 2.75
N PHE A 11 -0.20 0.04 2.88
CA PHE A 11 -1.27 -0.41 2.01
C PHE A 11 -2.06 0.78 1.48
N LEU A 12 -2.51 0.68 0.24
CA LEU A 12 -3.46 1.60 -0.36
C LEU A 12 -4.54 0.78 -1.06
N THR A 13 -5.80 1.04 -0.74
CA THR A 13 -6.94 0.32 -1.32
C THR A 13 -8.08 1.28 -1.61
N MET A 14 -8.80 1.06 -2.70
CA MET A 14 -10.07 1.74 -2.90
C MET A 14 -11.14 1.21 -1.95
N SER A 15 -11.78 2.12 -1.20
CA SER A 15 -12.88 1.81 -0.27
C SER A 15 -14.25 2.20 -0.85
N ARG A 16 -14.35 2.22 -2.19
CA ARG A 16 -15.44 2.78 -3.00
C ARG A 16 -15.55 4.32 -2.93
N ARG A 17 -16.43 4.88 -3.77
CA ARG A 17 -16.74 6.32 -3.82
C ARG A 17 -17.71 6.73 -2.70
N GLY A 18 -17.62 8.00 -2.29
CA GLY A 18 -18.47 8.61 -1.27
C GLY A 18 -17.94 8.47 0.15
N LEU A 19 -18.74 8.89 1.13
CA LEU A 19 -18.36 8.88 2.54
C LEU A 19 -18.04 7.45 3.02
N LEU A 20 -17.00 7.34 3.84
CA LEU A 20 -16.58 6.06 4.42
C LEU A 20 -17.58 5.63 5.51
N SER A 21 -18.20 4.46 5.34
CA SER A 21 -19.06 3.83 6.34
C SER A 21 -18.28 2.80 7.18
N LYS A 22 -18.74 2.48 8.39
CA LYS A 22 -18.18 1.42 9.26
C LYS A 22 -17.89 0.12 8.50
N ASN A 23 -18.87 -0.45 7.80
CA ASN A 23 -18.71 -1.74 7.10
C ASN A 23 -17.66 -1.69 5.99
N ARG A 24 -17.53 -0.54 5.31
CA ARG A 24 -16.50 -0.33 4.29
C ARG A 24 -15.12 -0.15 4.90
N ALA A 25 -15.01 0.53 6.04
CA ALA A 25 -13.76 0.63 6.78
C ALA A 25 -13.32 -0.75 7.26
N LEU A 26 -14.24 -1.54 7.82
CA LEU A 26 -14.00 -2.93 8.23
C LEU A 26 -13.47 -3.77 7.06
N ALA A 27 -14.20 -3.83 5.95
CA ALA A 27 -13.78 -4.60 4.77
C ALA A 27 -12.45 -4.11 4.16
N ALA A 28 -12.13 -2.82 4.28
CA ALA A 28 -10.88 -2.27 3.75
C ALA A 28 -9.67 -2.54 4.65
N LEU A 29 -9.89 -2.77 5.95
CA LEU A 29 -8.86 -3.00 6.98
C LEU A 29 -8.69 -4.48 7.34
N ASP A 30 -9.68 -5.31 7.06
CA ASP A 30 -9.64 -6.74 7.31
C ASP A 30 -8.42 -7.39 6.63
N GLY A 31 -7.73 -8.28 7.36
CA GLY A 31 -6.48 -8.90 6.94
C GLY A 31 -5.26 -7.97 6.85
N LYS A 32 -5.39 -6.67 7.12
CA LYS A 32 -4.27 -5.69 7.05
C LYS A 32 -3.76 -5.22 8.40
N LEU A 33 -4.57 -5.42 9.44
CA LEU A 33 -4.22 -5.11 10.82
C LEU A 33 -4.15 -6.41 11.60
N ALA A 34 -3.03 -6.65 12.29
CA ALA A 34 -2.94 -7.77 13.21
C ALA A 34 -3.76 -7.49 14.49
N PRO A 35 -4.36 -8.51 15.12
CA PRO A 35 -5.02 -8.32 16.41
C PRO A 35 -4.08 -7.72 17.46
N GLY A 36 -4.56 -6.77 18.26
CA GLY A 36 -3.78 -6.15 19.33
C GLY A 36 -2.82 -5.02 18.89
N VAL A 37 -2.76 -4.67 17.60
CA VAL A 37 -2.03 -3.47 17.17
C VAL A 37 -2.76 -2.19 17.61
N VAL A 38 -2.01 -1.09 17.70
CA VAL A 38 -2.55 0.24 17.93
C VAL A 38 -2.64 0.97 16.60
N ALA A 39 -3.85 1.30 16.17
CA ALA A 39 -4.09 2.12 14.99
C ALA A 39 -4.19 3.60 15.40
N VAL A 40 -3.40 4.46 14.74
CA VAL A 40 -3.54 5.92 14.85
C VAL A 40 -4.26 6.42 13.61
N THR A 41 -5.40 7.09 13.78
CA THR A 41 -6.22 7.59 12.67
C THR A 41 -6.61 9.05 12.84
N ASP A 42 -7.09 9.65 11.76
CA ASP A 42 -7.91 10.85 11.83
C ASP A 42 -9.24 10.60 12.58
N LYS A 43 -10.05 11.64 12.72
CA LYS A 43 -11.32 11.61 13.47
C LYS A 43 -12.53 11.03 12.73
N ALA A 44 -12.37 10.37 11.59
CA ALA A 44 -13.50 9.83 10.84
C ALA A 44 -14.36 8.89 11.70
N THR A 45 -15.67 9.09 11.65
CA THR A 45 -16.66 8.38 12.47
C THR A 45 -16.76 6.89 12.17
N ALA A 46 -16.22 6.44 11.03
CA ALA A 46 -16.22 5.05 10.61
C ALA A 46 -15.21 4.18 11.36
N TYR A 47 -14.12 4.76 11.90
CA TYR A 47 -13.03 3.99 12.48
C TYR A 47 -13.37 3.30 13.79
N PRO A 48 -13.99 3.96 14.81
CA PRO A 48 -14.22 3.33 16.11
C PRO A 48 -14.92 1.99 16.02
N GLY A 49 -16.04 1.92 15.28
CA GLY A 49 -16.79 0.68 15.16
C GLY A 49 -16.10 -0.37 14.27
N ALA A 50 -15.23 0.03 13.34
CA ALA A 50 -14.50 -0.91 12.50
C ALA A 50 -13.30 -1.51 13.23
N THR A 51 -12.54 -0.71 13.99
CA THR A 51 -11.39 -1.18 14.77
C THR A 51 -11.82 -2.03 15.96
N GLU A 52 -12.94 -1.70 16.61
CA GLU A 52 -13.55 -2.53 17.65
C GLU A 52 -13.86 -3.94 17.13
N ALA A 53 -14.48 -4.04 15.96
CA ALA A 53 -14.80 -5.32 15.33
C ALA A 53 -13.55 -6.13 14.93
N LEU A 54 -12.41 -5.46 14.72
CA LEU A 54 -11.13 -6.10 14.40
C LEU A 54 -10.26 -6.40 15.64
N GLY A 55 -10.70 -6.02 16.85
CA GLY A 55 -9.89 -6.17 18.06
C GLY A 55 -8.63 -5.30 18.06
N VAL A 56 -8.70 -4.12 17.43
CA VAL A 56 -7.60 -3.17 17.27
C VAL A 56 -7.81 -1.99 18.21
N ALA A 57 -6.76 -1.62 18.96
CA ALA A 57 -6.79 -0.43 19.81
C ALA A 57 -6.73 0.82 18.93
N LEU A 58 -7.56 1.82 19.21
CA LEU A 58 -7.67 3.02 18.38
C LEU A 58 -7.27 4.28 19.14
N THR A 59 -6.28 4.99 18.61
CA THR A 59 -5.95 6.37 19.01
C THR A 59 -6.38 7.30 17.88
N ARG A 60 -7.34 8.19 18.17
CA ARG A 60 -7.75 9.22 17.22
C ARG A 60 -6.98 10.49 17.51
N THR A 61 -6.49 11.13 16.47
CA THR A 61 -5.76 12.37 16.63
C THR A 61 -6.30 13.52 15.76
N GLU A 62 -5.95 14.73 16.16
CA GLU A 62 -6.23 15.97 15.44
C GLU A 62 -5.31 16.11 14.22
N ALA A 63 -5.68 16.99 13.30
CA ALA A 63 -4.89 17.23 12.09
C ALA A 63 -3.54 17.91 12.36
N ASP A 64 -3.38 18.59 13.50
CA ASP A 64 -2.15 19.26 13.92
C ASP A 64 -1.17 18.33 14.64
N ASP A 65 -1.64 17.18 15.12
CA ASP A 65 -0.81 16.16 15.73
C ASP A 65 -0.04 15.39 14.64
N HIS A 66 1.28 15.40 14.78
CA HIS A 66 2.20 14.79 13.83
C HIS A 66 2.07 13.26 13.75
N ALA A 67 1.26 12.63 14.60
CA ALA A 67 1.04 11.19 14.61
C ALA A 67 0.52 10.61 13.28
N ILE A 68 -0.21 11.38 12.46
CA ILE A 68 -0.68 10.94 11.12
C ILE A 68 0.22 11.40 9.96
N ASN A 69 1.33 12.10 10.24
CA ASN A 69 2.20 12.67 9.19
C ASN A 69 2.75 11.61 8.24
N ARG A 70 3.01 10.39 8.70
CA ARG A 70 3.49 9.30 7.84
C ARG A 70 2.47 8.96 6.74
N VAL A 71 1.18 8.95 7.07
CA VAL A 71 0.09 8.74 6.10
C VAL A 71 -0.05 9.97 5.19
N ASN A 72 0.06 11.18 5.74
CA ASN A 72 0.03 12.40 4.93
C ASN A 72 1.18 12.45 3.92
N THR A 73 2.39 12.08 4.31
CA THR A 73 3.54 11.93 3.41
C THR A 73 3.26 10.89 2.33
N LEU A 74 2.65 9.75 2.68
CA LEU A 74 2.25 8.74 1.70
C LEU A 74 1.27 9.31 0.66
N HIS A 75 0.31 10.15 1.08
CA HIS A 75 -0.61 10.84 0.16
C HIS A 75 0.11 11.84 -0.73
N SER A 76 1.03 12.65 -0.19
CA SER A 76 1.83 13.60 -0.99
C SER A 76 2.67 12.88 -2.04
N LEU A 77 3.28 11.75 -1.68
CA LEU A 77 4.05 10.92 -2.61
C LEU A 77 3.15 10.31 -3.70
N PHE A 78 1.96 9.81 -3.33
CA PHE A 78 1.01 9.29 -4.31
C PHE A 78 0.51 10.38 -5.26
N HIS A 79 0.24 11.58 -4.75
CA HIS A 79 -0.11 12.73 -5.58
C HIS A 79 1.01 13.10 -6.56
N GLY A 80 2.27 13.13 -6.10
CA GLY A 80 3.43 13.36 -6.96
C GLY A 80 3.66 12.24 -7.98
N PHE A 81 3.31 11.00 -7.66
CA PHE A 81 3.31 9.90 -8.62
C PHE A 81 2.26 10.13 -9.73
N LEU A 82 1.05 10.54 -9.36
CA LEU A 82 -0.04 10.77 -10.32
C LEU A 82 0.19 11.99 -11.23
N SER A 83 0.93 13.00 -10.76
CA SER A 83 1.16 14.23 -11.54
C SER A 83 1.97 14.00 -12.83
N GLY A 84 2.68 12.87 -12.94
CA GLY A 84 3.40 12.50 -14.17
C GLY A 84 2.50 12.02 -15.32
N PHE A 85 1.22 11.73 -15.06
CA PHE A 85 0.30 11.23 -16.07
C PHE A 85 -0.53 12.38 -16.68
N ARG A 86 -0.76 12.35 -18.00
CA ARG A 86 -1.63 13.30 -18.72
C ARG A 86 -3.13 13.06 -18.51
N GLY A 87 -3.49 12.44 -17.38
CA GLY A 87 -4.83 11.97 -17.07
C GLY A 87 -4.78 10.66 -16.29
N VAL A 88 -5.55 10.58 -15.21
CA VAL A 88 -5.67 9.40 -14.36
C VAL A 88 -7.02 8.76 -14.62
N SER A 89 -7.02 7.52 -15.12
CA SER A 89 -8.25 6.76 -15.31
C SER A 89 -8.80 6.33 -13.95
N THR A 90 -9.95 6.87 -13.56
CA THR A 90 -10.65 6.43 -12.34
C THR A 90 -11.10 4.98 -12.41
N LYS A 91 -11.26 4.43 -13.63
CA LYS A 91 -11.55 3.01 -13.86
C LYS A 91 -10.35 2.12 -13.55
N ARG A 92 -9.13 2.65 -13.63
CA ARG A 92 -7.89 1.91 -13.37
C ARG A 92 -7.16 2.36 -12.11
N LEU A 93 -7.91 2.95 -11.17
CA LEU A 93 -7.33 3.56 -9.98
C LEU A 93 -6.63 2.53 -9.09
N ASP A 94 -7.18 1.31 -9.00
CA ASP A 94 -6.57 0.23 -8.24
C ASP A 94 -5.20 -0.18 -8.82
N GLU A 95 -5.06 -0.18 -10.15
CA GLU A 95 -3.79 -0.44 -10.83
C GLU A 95 -2.76 0.68 -10.57
N TYR A 96 -3.19 1.94 -10.51
CA TYR A 96 -2.29 3.03 -10.12
C TYR A 96 -1.84 2.91 -8.66
N LEU A 97 -2.72 2.50 -7.75
CA LEU A 97 -2.36 2.28 -6.34
C LEU A 97 -1.35 1.14 -6.21
N ALA A 98 -1.60 0.03 -6.91
CA ALA A 98 -0.71 -1.11 -6.91
C ALA A 98 0.66 -0.77 -7.50
N TRP A 99 0.69 -0.05 -8.63
CA TRP A 99 1.94 0.39 -9.24
C TRP A 99 2.72 1.33 -8.32
N PHE A 100 2.03 2.29 -7.70
CA PHE A 100 2.67 3.17 -6.73
C PHE A 100 3.26 2.40 -5.55
N LEU A 101 2.50 1.45 -4.98
CA LEU A 101 2.97 0.64 -3.86
C LEU A 101 4.17 -0.23 -4.26
N TRP A 102 4.11 -0.89 -5.42
CA TRP A 102 5.22 -1.66 -5.97
C TRP A 102 6.48 -0.81 -6.14
N ARG A 103 6.35 0.40 -6.72
CA ARG A 103 7.50 1.29 -6.92
C ARG A 103 8.13 1.69 -5.59
N ARG A 104 7.32 1.90 -4.56
CA ARG A 104 7.79 2.23 -3.20
C ARG A 104 8.51 1.04 -2.56
N THR A 105 7.89 -0.14 -2.57
CA THR A 105 8.51 -1.37 -2.03
C THR A 105 9.80 -1.72 -2.76
N TYR A 106 9.81 -1.66 -4.09
CA TYR A 106 11.01 -1.88 -4.89
C TYR A 106 12.16 -0.92 -4.52
N ALA A 107 11.85 0.35 -4.24
CA ALA A 107 12.87 1.31 -3.83
C ALA A 107 13.40 1.04 -2.41
N GLN A 108 12.57 0.50 -1.50
CA GLN A 108 12.99 0.11 -0.15
C GLN A 108 13.84 -1.16 -0.17
N ASP A 109 13.44 -2.15 -0.98
CA ASP A 109 14.03 -3.49 -0.98
C ASP A 109 15.03 -3.69 -2.14
N ARG A 110 15.49 -2.60 -2.76
CA ARG A 110 16.27 -2.65 -4.02
C ARG A 110 17.49 -3.57 -3.93
N GLU A 111 18.20 -3.52 -2.81
CA GLU A 111 19.42 -4.31 -2.60
C GLU A 111 19.09 -5.79 -2.45
N ASP A 112 18.10 -6.15 -1.62
CA ASP A 112 17.64 -7.52 -1.44
C ASP A 112 17.09 -8.12 -2.75
N ILE A 113 16.35 -7.31 -3.52
CA ILE A 113 15.85 -7.70 -4.83
C ILE A 113 17.02 -7.94 -5.80
N ALA A 114 18.03 -7.05 -5.83
CA ALA A 114 19.20 -7.23 -6.68
C ALA A 114 19.98 -8.50 -6.30
N VAL A 115 20.16 -8.79 -5.01
CA VAL A 115 20.81 -10.02 -4.53
C VAL A 115 20.03 -11.26 -4.95
N ARG A 116 18.69 -11.26 -4.82
CA ARG A 116 17.86 -12.38 -5.30
C ARG A 116 17.97 -12.58 -6.81
N GLN A 117 18.05 -11.51 -7.60
CA GLN A 117 18.21 -11.62 -9.06
C GLN A 117 19.57 -12.19 -9.46
N VAL A 118 20.65 -11.78 -8.78
CA VAL A 118 22.00 -12.32 -8.99
C VAL A 118 22.07 -13.80 -8.63
N ASN A 119 21.38 -14.23 -7.56
CA ASN A 119 21.37 -15.64 -7.13
C ASN A 119 20.50 -16.55 -8.00
N VAL A 120 19.50 -16.02 -8.70
CA VAL A 120 18.61 -16.80 -9.58
C VAL A 120 19.18 -16.94 -11.00
N THR A 121 20.09 -16.04 -11.42
CA THR A 121 20.52 -15.94 -12.82
C THR A 121 22.04 -15.96 -12.91
N THR A 122 22.62 -16.98 -13.53
CA THR A 122 23.99 -16.89 -14.07
C THR A 122 23.96 -15.82 -15.17
N CYS A 123 24.56 -14.67 -14.87
CA CYS A 123 24.56 -13.50 -15.76
C CYS A 123 25.60 -13.69 -16.88
N ASP A 124 25.18 -14.27 -18.00
CA ASP A 124 25.92 -14.16 -19.26
C ASP A 124 25.35 -12.96 -20.03
N ASP A 125 25.82 -11.76 -19.65
CA ASP A 125 25.90 -10.46 -20.35
C ASP A 125 24.78 -9.91 -21.28
N THR A 126 23.73 -10.63 -21.65
CA THR A 126 22.75 -10.20 -22.67
C THR A 126 21.32 -10.06 -22.18
N VAL A 127 20.68 -8.92 -22.49
CA VAL A 127 19.25 -8.61 -22.22
C VAL A 127 18.29 -9.69 -22.73
N ARG A 128 18.70 -10.47 -23.74
CA ARG A 128 17.93 -11.57 -24.32
C ARG A 128 17.70 -12.73 -23.35
N ASP A 129 18.63 -12.96 -22.43
CA ASP A 129 18.60 -14.07 -21.47
C ASP A 129 17.65 -13.79 -20.29
N TRP A 130 17.21 -12.53 -20.15
CA TRP A 130 16.23 -12.10 -19.16
C TRP A 130 14.78 -12.39 -19.55
N ALA A 131 14.50 -12.86 -20.76
CA ALA A 131 13.14 -13.11 -21.25
C ALA A 131 12.40 -14.23 -20.49
N HIS A 132 13.15 -15.09 -19.78
CA HIS A 132 12.63 -16.25 -19.05
C HIS A 132 12.60 -16.04 -17.53
N VAL A 133 13.24 -14.95 -17.06
CA VAL A 133 13.35 -14.64 -15.64
C VAL A 133 12.04 -14.02 -15.18
N MET A 134 11.30 -14.73 -14.32
CA MET A 134 10.10 -14.21 -13.71
C MET A 134 10.46 -12.97 -12.87
N PRO A 135 9.90 -11.78 -13.16
CA PRO A 135 10.19 -10.61 -12.36
C PRO A 135 9.73 -10.84 -10.91
N PRO A 136 10.54 -10.43 -9.91
CA PRO A 136 10.12 -10.53 -8.52
C PRO A 136 8.85 -9.67 -8.30
N TYR A 137 7.99 -10.09 -7.37
CA TYR A 137 6.69 -9.48 -7.06
C TYR A 137 5.57 -9.66 -8.11
N MET A 138 5.67 -10.64 -9.02
CA MET A 138 4.55 -11.04 -9.89
C MET A 138 3.39 -11.68 -9.13
N ASP A 139 3.56 -12.09 -7.86
CA ASP A 139 2.49 -12.67 -7.04
C ASP A 139 1.27 -11.76 -6.91
N TYR A 140 1.45 -10.44 -7.00
CA TYR A 140 0.36 -9.46 -7.07
C TYR A 140 -0.56 -9.71 -8.28
N TRP A 141 0.02 -10.06 -9.43
CA TRP A 141 -0.71 -10.41 -10.66
C TRP A 141 -1.08 -11.90 -10.72
N GLY A 142 -0.50 -12.73 -9.86
CA GLY A 142 -0.78 -14.16 -9.73
C GLY A 142 -2.06 -14.47 -8.96
N VAL A 143 -2.69 -13.48 -8.31
CA VAL A 143 -4.01 -13.64 -7.69
C VAL A 143 -5.07 -13.69 -8.78
N THR A 144 -5.32 -14.89 -9.28
CA THR A 144 -6.43 -15.17 -10.20
C THR A 144 -7.74 -15.03 -9.43
N ILE A 145 -8.68 -14.28 -10.00
CA ILE A 145 -10.06 -14.08 -9.48
C ILE A 145 -10.84 -15.39 -9.55
#